data_AF-A0A0C3PUC0-F1
#
_entry.id   AF-A0A0C3PUC0-F1
#
_cell.length_a   1.000
_cell.length_b   1.000
_cell.length_c   1.000
_cell.angle_alpha   90.00
_cell.angle_beta   90.00
_cell.angle_gamma   90.00
#
_symmetry.space_group_name_H-M   'P 1'
#
loop_
_entity.id
_entity.type
_entity.pdbx_description
1 polymer ?
#
loop_
_entity_poly.entity_id
_entity_poly.type
_entity_poly.pdbx_seq_one_letter_code
_entity_poly.pdbx_strand_id
1 'polypeptide(L)'
;DTLGDADVVQLLKNLNEEIAKTAKSARDLFKLDRSTRANGKLALEAAGAIEGWVGSALPGLLSTQYRGNPVLLQAAVQALAAAFSSWISSSYSFMHEHDQILDETYKFVMNSENQLVLGRWRALTHKYAKQGMPNLADELTKMFVGDVRNLFVVAGSSTTQTETLLARTRDSLRAIVDAAIRLRTAINEDVISCDYETVLIHPSDMFDAANMEDAFPDAKPSAAPNAKNVLCTAGLGLRCCRKREGNTNTQWEVTVLQKPQVILQSAI
;
A
#
# COMPACT_ATOMS: atom_id res chain seq x y z
N ASP A 1 -12.21 7.77 -22.37
CA ASP A 1 -11.88 6.83 -21.28
C ASP A 1 -12.56 5.51 -21.55
N THR A 2 -11.96 4.40 -21.12
CA THR A 2 -12.57 3.05 -21.23
C THR A 2 -13.22 2.61 -19.92
N LEU A 3 -12.97 3.32 -18.81
CA LEU A 3 -13.51 3.08 -17.47
C LEU A 3 -14.03 4.37 -16.86
N GLY A 4 -15.05 4.28 -15.99
CA GLY A 4 -15.55 5.39 -15.18
C GLY A 4 -15.10 5.33 -13.72
N ASP A 5 -15.40 6.40 -12.96
CA ASP A 5 -15.05 6.52 -11.54
C ASP A 5 -15.51 5.30 -10.71
N ALA A 6 -16.72 4.79 -10.98
CA ALA A 6 -17.29 3.64 -10.27
C ALA A 6 -16.50 2.33 -10.51
N ASP A 7 -15.99 2.12 -11.73
CA ASP A 7 -15.22 0.93 -12.07
C ASP A 7 -13.88 0.92 -11.33
N VAL A 8 -13.20 2.08 -11.31
CA VAL A 8 -11.92 2.25 -10.61
C VAL A 8 -12.10 2.08 -9.10
N VAL A 9 -13.15 2.68 -8.53
CA VAL A 9 -13.49 2.49 -7.11
C VAL A 9 -13.74 1.02 -6.80
N GLN A 10 -14.42 0.27 -7.67
CA GLN A 10 -14.64 -1.16 -7.45
C GLN A 10 -13.34 -1.97 -7.51
N LEU A 11 -12.43 -1.66 -8.43
CA LEU A 11 -11.10 -2.30 -8.49
C LEU A 11 -10.30 -2.06 -7.20
N LEU A 12 -10.30 -0.83 -6.68
CA LEU A 12 -9.65 -0.49 -5.42
C LEU A 12 -10.28 -1.23 -4.23
N LYS A 13 -11.63 -1.31 -4.17
CA LYS A 13 -12.34 -2.03 -3.11
C LYS A 13 -11.97 -3.51 -3.11
N ASN A 14 -11.97 -4.15 -4.28
CA ASN A 14 -11.56 -5.55 -4.42
C ASN A 14 -10.10 -5.77 -3.96
N LEU A 15 -9.20 -4.84 -4.27
CA LEU A 15 -7.82 -4.87 -3.79
C LEU A 15 -7.75 -4.77 -2.25
N ASN A 16 -8.45 -3.79 -1.66
CA ASN A 16 -8.50 -3.60 -0.21
C ASN A 16 -9.09 -4.82 0.52
N GLU A 17 -10.13 -5.45 -0.04
CA GLU A 17 -10.72 -6.67 0.49
C GLU A 17 -9.74 -7.85 0.47
N GLU A 18 -8.99 -8.03 -0.62
CA GLU A 18 -7.98 -9.10 -0.71
C GLU A 18 -6.80 -8.85 0.26
N ILE A 19 -6.39 -7.59 0.44
CA ILE A 19 -5.41 -7.18 1.46
C ILE A 19 -5.91 -7.57 2.86
N ALA A 20 -7.13 -7.17 3.23
CA ALA A 20 -7.70 -7.44 4.55
C ALA A 20 -7.85 -8.95 4.80
N LYS A 21 -8.34 -9.70 3.81
CA LYS A 21 -8.49 -11.16 3.88
C LYS A 21 -7.15 -11.86 4.03
N THR A 22 -6.14 -11.47 3.25
CA THR A 22 -4.79 -12.03 3.31
C THR A 22 -4.15 -11.78 4.67
N ALA A 23 -4.25 -10.56 5.19
CA ALA A 23 -3.71 -10.20 6.50
C ALA A 23 -4.37 -10.97 7.65
N LYS A 24 -5.70 -11.12 7.60
CA LYS A 24 -6.45 -11.93 8.57
C LYS A 24 -6.02 -13.40 8.51
N SER A 25 -5.88 -13.96 7.31
CA SER A 25 -5.37 -15.33 7.12
C SER A 25 -3.96 -15.48 7.68
N ALA A 26 -3.04 -14.57 7.36
CA ALA A 26 -1.68 -14.58 7.87
C ALA A 26 -1.65 -14.57 9.40
N ARG A 27 -2.44 -13.70 10.03
CA ARG A 27 -2.62 -13.67 11.49
C ARG A 27 -3.11 -14.99 12.05
N ASP A 28 -4.16 -15.56 11.49
CA ASP A 28 -4.79 -16.79 11.99
C ASP A 28 -3.86 -18.02 11.86
N LEU A 29 -2.97 -18.00 10.86
CA LEU A 29 -1.98 -19.05 10.63
C LEU A 29 -0.72 -18.89 11.47
N PHE A 30 -0.36 -17.66 11.84
CA PHE A 30 0.88 -17.35 12.55
C PHE A 30 0.81 -17.80 14.01
N LYS A 31 1.69 -18.71 14.40
CA LYS A 31 1.71 -19.29 15.76
C LYS A 31 3.12 -19.32 16.32
N LEU A 32 3.49 -18.39 17.17
CA LEU A 32 4.83 -18.42 17.76
C LEU A 32 5.07 -19.68 18.59
N ASP A 33 6.15 -20.38 18.30
CA ASP A 33 6.69 -21.37 19.21
C ASP A 33 7.32 -20.66 20.41
N ARG A 34 6.85 -20.98 21.62
CA ARG A 34 7.35 -20.40 22.87
C ARG A 34 8.83 -20.70 23.11
N SER A 35 9.35 -21.76 22.49
CA SER A 35 10.75 -22.18 22.62
C SER A 35 11.71 -21.40 21.70
N THR A 36 11.19 -20.74 20.65
CA THR A 36 12.04 -20.06 19.68
C THR A 36 12.41 -18.66 20.18
N ARG A 37 13.72 -18.43 20.38
CA ARG A 37 14.26 -17.07 20.52
C ARG A 37 14.58 -16.53 19.12
N ALA A 38 14.00 -15.39 18.79
CA ALA A 38 14.34 -14.68 17.56
C ALA A 38 15.85 -14.35 17.57
N ASN A 39 16.51 -14.55 16.44
CA ASN A 39 17.88 -14.07 16.27
C ASN A 39 17.85 -12.54 16.18
N GLY A 40 18.29 -11.86 17.24
CA GLY A 40 18.17 -10.40 17.36
C GLY A 40 18.83 -9.62 16.22
N LYS A 41 19.91 -10.15 15.63
CA LYS A 41 20.56 -9.53 14.46
C LYS A 41 19.67 -9.62 13.21
N LEU A 42 19.13 -10.81 12.92
CA LEU A 42 18.23 -11.01 11.78
C LEU A 42 16.93 -10.20 11.93
N ALA A 43 16.39 -10.09 13.14
CA ALA A 43 15.21 -9.28 13.40
C ALA A 43 15.47 -7.78 13.18
N LEU A 44 16.65 -7.29 13.54
CA LEU A 44 17.03 -5.90 13.31
C LEU A 44 17.22 -5.60 11.82
N GLU A 45 17.90 -6.48 11.08
CA GLU A 45 18.04 -6.36 9.62
C GLU A 45 16.69 -6.41 8.91
N ALA A 46 15.81 -7.33 9.32
CA ALA A 46 14.45 -7.44 8.80
C ALA A 46 13.61 -6.19 9.10
N ALA A 47 13.75 -5.60 10.29
CA ALA A 47 13.06 -4.37 10.65
C ALA A 47 13.49 -3.18 9.77
N GLY A 48 14.81 -3.03 9.55
CA GLY A 48 15.33 -1.99 8.67
C GLY A 48 14.88 -2.13 7.21
N ALA A 49 14.73 -3.38 6.72
CA ALA A 49 14.27 -3.64 5.36
C ALA A 49 12.81 -3.21 5.09
N ILE A 50 11.95 -3.22 6.12
CA ILE A 50 10.53 -2.87 5.98
C ILE A 50 10.20 -1.45 6.49
N GLU A 51 11.12 -0.78 7.16
CA GLU A 51 10.90 0.55 7.74
C GLU A 51 10.47 1.58 6.69
N GLY A 52 11.05 1.52 5.48
CA GLY A 52 10.67 2.38 4.37
C GLY A 52 9.21 2.19 3.89
N TRP A 53 8.60 1.03 4.16
CA TRP A 53 7.23 0.72 3.77
C TRP A 53 6.21 1.10 4.84
N VAL A 54 6.49 0.78 6.11
CA VAL A 54 5.49 0.85 7.20
C VAL A 54 5.85 1.82 8.31
N GLY A 55 6.98 2.53 8.21
CA GLY A 55 7.53 3.38 9.25
C GLY A 55 8.17 2.60 10.39
N SER A 56 8.85 3.30 11.31
CA SER A 56 9.63 2.69 12.40
C SER A 56 8.79 2.17 13.56
N ALA A 57 7.61 2.74 13.79
CA ALA A 57 6.75 2.39 14.92
C ALA A 57 6.28 0.93 14.84
N LEU A 58 5.84 0.49 13.66
CA LEU A 58 5.17 -0.79 13.47
C LEU A 58 6.12 -2.00 13.66
N PRO A 59 7.34 -2.03 13.09
CA PRO A 59 8.34 -3.05 13.41
C PRO A 59 8.74 -3.06 14.90
N GLY A 60 8.83 -1.89 15.53
CA GLY A 60 9.11 -1.76 16.97
C GLY A 60 8.02 -2.40 17.84
N LEU A 61 6.76 -2.14 17.53
CA LEU A 61 5.62 -2.76 18.21
C LEU A 61 5.55 -4.27 17.94
N LEU A 62 5.78 -4.69 16.70
CA LEU A 62 5.72 -6.09 16.31
C LEU A 62 6.77 -6.93 17.05
N SER A 63 7.99 -6.41 17.22
CA SER A 63 9.07 -7.09 17.93
C SER A 63 8.87 -7.19 19.45
N THR A 64 8.15 -6.24 20.06
CA THR A 64 8.01 -6.13 21.52
C THR A 64 6.66 -6.62 22.05
N GLN A 65 5.58 -6.43 21.30
CA GLN A 65 4.21 -6.56 21.81
C GLN A 65 3.36 -7.62 21.09
N TYR A 66 3.83 -8.22 20.00
CA TYR A 66 3.04 -9.18 19.22
C TYR A 66 2.41 -10.31 20.07
N ARG A 67 3.13 -10.85 21.06
CA ARG A 67 2.64 -11.95 21.91
C ARG A 67 1.37 -11.60 22.70
N GLY A 68 1.13 -10.32 22.97
CA GLY A 68 -0.07 -9.81 23.65
C GLY A 68 -1.16 -9.35 22.70
N ASN A 69 -0.85 -9.13 21.42
CA ASN A 69 -1.79 -8.56 20.46
C ASN A 69 -1.61 -9.15 19.04
N PRO A 70 -2.32 -10.24 18.69
CA PRO A 70 -2.29 -10.80 17.35
C PRO A 70 -2.76 -9.83 16.25
N VAL A 71 -3.56 -8.81 16.58
CA VAL A 71 -4.02 -7.79 15.62
C VAL A 71 -2.84 -6.98 15.08
N LEU A 72 -1.73 -6.86 15.82
CA LEU A 72 -0.50 -6.22 15.34
C LEU A 72 0.03 -6.84 14.04
N LEU A 73 0.02 -8.16 13.91
CA LEU A 73 0.52 -8.81 12.70
C LEU A 73 -0.41 -8.56 11.52
N GLN A 74 -1.73 -8.57 11.76
CA GLN A 74 -2.69 -8.20 10.73
C GLN A 74 -2.47 -6.75 10.28
N ALA A 75 -2.36 -5.81 11.23
CA ALA A 75 -2.09 -4.40 10.95
C ALA A 75 -0.81 -4.21 10.12
N ALA A 76 0.24 -4.96 10.47
CA ALA A 76 1.53 -4.93 9.78
C ALA A 76 1.45 -5.42 8.34
N VAL A 77 0.77 -6.55 8.11
CA VAL A 77 0.59 -7.10 6.76
C VAL A 77 -0.30 -6.18 5.93
N GLN A 78 -1.37 -5.61 6.49
CA GLN A 78 -2.21 -4.63 5.78
C GLN A 78 -1.41 -3.38 5.41
N ALA A 79 -0.62 -2.83 6.34
CA ALA A 79 0.22 -1.66 6.11
C ALA A 79 1.20 -1.88 4.96
N LEU A 80 1.95 -2.98 5.01
CA LEU A 80 2.92 -3.32 3.97
C LEU A 80 2.22 -3.54 2.62
N ALA A 81 1.12 -4.28 2.60
CA ALA A 81 0.38 -4.57 1.37
C ALA A 81 -0.22 -3.31 0.74
N ALA A 82 -0.78 -2.41 1.54
CA ALA A 82 -1.30 -1.13 1.08
C ALA A 82 -0.18 -0.27 0.50
N ALA A 83 0.93 -0.11 1.23
CA ALA A 83 2.09 0.66 0.77
C ALA A 83 2.68 0.10 -0.54
N PHE A 84 2.88 -1.22 -0.61
CA PHE A 84 3.38 -1.90 -1.79
C PHE A 84 2.43 -1.76 -2.99
N SER A 85 1.13 -1.87 -2.77
CA SER A 85 0.13 -1.72 -3.83
C SER A 85 0.03 -0.27 -4.32
N SER A 86 0.17 0.71 -3.44
CA SER A 86 0.24 2.13 -3.80
C SER A 86 1.45 2.40 -4.67
N TRP A 87 2.63 1.90 -4.28
CA TRP A 87 3.85 2.00 -5.08
C TRP A 87 3.68 1.38 -6.47
N ILE A 88 3.14 0.16 -6.58
CA ILE A 88 2.80 -0.45 -7.88
C ILE A 88 1.90 0.47 -8.69
N SER A 89 0.86 1.02 -8.07
CA SER A 89 -0.14 1.84 -8.75
C SER A 89 0.41 3.17 -9.27
N SER A 90 1.42 3.76 -8.62
CA SER A 90 2.02 5.04 -9.01
C SER A 90 3.20 4.89 -9.96
N SER A 91 3.93 3.76 -9.94
CA SER A 91 5.17 3.63 -10.69
C SER A 91 4.96 3.51 -12.21
N TYR A 92 5.71 4.29 -12.97
CA TYR A 92 5.89 4.16 -14.41
C TYR A 92 6.79 2.96 -14.74
N SER A 93 7.88 2.83 -13.98
CA SER A 93 8.94 1.83 -14.09
C SER A 93 9.28 1.27 -12.70
N PHE A 94 9.75 0.03 -12.65
CA PHE A 94 10.25 -0.58 -11.40
C PHE A 94 11.78 -0.52 -11.28
N MET A 95 12.43 0.22 -12.19
CA MET A 95 13.82 0.67 -12.09
C MET A 95 13.83 2.11 -11.59
N HIS A 96 14.48 2.36 -10.45
CA HIS A 96 14.38 3.63 -9.72
C HIS A 96 14.77 4.85 -10.56
N GLU A 97 15.89 4.79 -11.28
CA GLU A 97 16.37 5.91 -12.08
C GLU A 97 15.41 6.23 -13.24
N HIS A 98 14.83 5.20 -13.84
CA HIS A 98 13.87 5.38 -14.94
C HIS A 98 12.55 5.95 -14.43
N ASP A 99 12.07 5.47 -13.28
CA ASP A 99 10.82 5.95 -12.68
C ASP A 99 10.93 7.43 -12.28
N GLN A 100 12.07 7.81 -11.69
CA GLN A 100 12.34 9.19 -11.29
C GLN A 100 12.34 10.14 -12.50
N ILE A 101 13.02 9.78 -13.60
CA ILE A 101 13.07 10.62 -14.81
C ILE A 101 11.66 10.79 -15.40
N LEU A 102 10.84 9.74 -15.40
CA LEU A 102 9.47 9.79 -15.92
C LEU A 102 8.56 10.64 -15.02
N ASP A 103 8.68 10.54 -13.70
CA ASP A 103 7.95 11.38 -12.75
C ASP A 103 8.33 12.87 -12.87
N GLU A 104 9.63 13.18 -13.01
CA GLU A 104 10.09 14.54 -13.25
C GLU A 104 9.55 15.09 -14.58
N THR A 105 9.61 14.28 -15.64
CA THR A 105 9.03 14.63 -16.95
C THR A 105 7.53 14.87 -16.85
N TYR A 106 6.82 14.03 -16.09
CA TYR A 106 5.39 14.18 -15.86
C TYR A 106 5.06 15.55 -15.25
N LYS A 107 5.82 15.99 -14.24
CA LYS A 107 5.62 17.29 -13.60
C LYS A 107 5.78 18.46 -14.57
N PHE A 108 6.69 18.37 -15.54
CA PHE A 108 6.84 19.39 -16.60
C PHE A 108 5.62 19.42 -17.55
N VAL A 109 5.16 18.26 -17.99
CA VAL A 109 3.96 18.12 -18.84
C VAL A 109 2.72 18.63 -18.09
N MET A 110 2.59 18.25 -16.82
CA MET A 110 1.50 18.63 -15.93
C MET A 110 1.36 20.16 -15.80
N ASN A 111 2.47 20.88 -15.76
CA ASN A 111 2.47 22.34 -15.66
C ASN A 111 2.21 23.03 -17.00
N SER A 112 2.69 22.46 -18.10
CA SER A 112 2.69 23.12 -19.42
C SER A 112 1.46 22.80 -20.27
N GLU A 113 0.85 21.63 -20.07
CA GLU A 113 -0.13 21.06 -21.00
C GLU A 113 -1.55 20.97 -20.41
N ASN A 114 -2.55 20.80 -21.27
CA ASN A 114 -3.93 20.55 -20.83
C ASN A 114 -4.16 19.09 -20.39
N GLN A 115 -5.31 18.81 -19.77
CA GLN A 115 -5.65 17.48 -19.25
C GLN A 115 -5.59 16.38 -20.31
N LEU A 116 -6.03 16.67 -21.55
CA LEU A 116 -6.06 15.67 -22.63
C LEU A 116 -4.65 15.25 -23.05
N VAL A 117 -3.72 16.20 -23.14
CA VAL A 117 -2.31 15.91 -23.45
C VAL A 117 -1.65 15.19 -22.29
N LEU A 118 -1.86 15.66 -21.06
CA LEU A 118 -1.33 15.06 -19.83
C LEU A 118 -1.76 13.58 -19.70
N GLY A 119 -3.06 13.31 -19.78
CA GLY A 119 -3.59 11.95 -19.65
C GLY A 119 -3.11 11.02 -20.77
N ARG A 120 -2.99 11.52 -22.01
CA ARG A 120 -2.45 10.73 -23.13
C ARG A 120 -0.98 10.40 -22.93
N TRP A 121 -0.19 11.36 -22.44
CA TRP A 121 1.21 11.14 -22.11
C TRP A 121 1.30 10.04 -21.04
N ARG A 122 0.57 10.17 -19.93
CA ARG A 122 0.54 9.18 -18.85
C ARG A 122 0.20 7.78 -19.38
N ALA A 123 -0.89 7.67 -20.14
CA ALA A 123 -1.34 6.39 -20.70
C ALA A 123 -0.31 5.70 -21.58
N LEU A 124 0.30 6.44 -22.52
CA LEU A 124 1.31 5.86 -23.40
C LEU A 124 2.58 5.51 -22.63
N THR A 125 3.03 6.38 -21.72
CA THR A 125 4.22 6.13 -20.90
C THR A 125 4.05 4.86 -20.06
N HIS A 126 2.97 4.71 -19.30
CA HIS A 126 2.73 3.51 -18.50
C HIS A 126 2.59 2.24 -19.36
N LYS A 127 1.95 2.35 -20.53
CA LYS A 127 1.74 1.22 -21.46
C LYS A 127 3.05 0.70 -22.06
N TYR A 128 3.98 1.60 -22.41
CA TYR A 128 5.23 1.21 -23.06
C TYR A 128 6.37 0.94 -22.07
N ALA A 129 6.41 1.64 -20.93
CA ALA A 129 7.43 1.40 -19.89
C ALA A 129 7.39 -0.06 -19.36
N LYS A 130 6.21 -0.69 -19.32
CA LYS A 130 6.07 -2.10 -18.89
C LYS A 130 6.57 -3.14 -19.89
N GLN A 131 6.78 -2.80 -21.17
CA GLN A 131 7.21 -3.77 -22.17
C GLN A 131 8.62 -4.34 -21.90
N GLY A 132 9.45 -3.62 -21.14
CA GLY A 132 10.75 -4.11 -20.67
C GLY A 132 10.66 -5.16 -19.55
N MET A 133 9.47 -5.56 -19.11
CA MET A 133 9.25 -6.36 -17.90
C MET A 133 8.32 -7.57 -18.16
N PRO A 134 8.75 -8.57 -18.94
CA PRO A 134 7.91 -9.70 -19.36
C PRO A 134 7.39 -10.57 -18.20
N ASN A 135 8.05 -10.58 -17.05
CA ASN A 135 7.67 -11.34 -15.85
C ASN A 135 7.28 -10.44 -14.67
N LEU A 136 6.74 -9.24 -14.96
CA LEU A 136 6.52 -8.20 -13.96
C LEU A 136 5.82 -8.72 -12.69
N ALA A 137 4.71 -9.42 -12.86
CA ALA A 137 3.93 -9.90 -11.74
C ALA A 137 4.72 -10.91 -10.88
N ASP A 138 5.54 -11.77 -11.48
CA ASP A 138 6.35 -12.76 -10.75
C ASP A 138 7.47 -12.10 -9.94
N GLU A 139 8.14 -11.11 -10.52
CA GLU A 139 9.19 -10.34 -9.83
C GLU A 139 8.61 -9.51 -8.67
N LEU A 140 7.48 -8.82 -8.89
CA LEU A 140 6.78 -8.08 -7.84
C LEU A 140 6.29 -9.00 -6.73
N THR A 141 5.77 -10.20 -7.08
CA THR A 141 5.34 -11.19 -6.08
C THR A 141 6.54 -11.68 -5.25
N LYS A 142 7.68 -11.93 -5.88
CA LYS A 142 8.90 -12.36 -5.20
C LYS A 142 9.39 -11.27 -4.22
N MET A 143 9.38 -10.01 -4.64
CA MET A 143 9.72 -8.87 -3.79
C MET A 143 8.77 -8.78 -2.59
N PHE A 144 7.46 -8.78 -2.84
CA PHE A 144 6.44 -8.67 -1.80
C PHE A 144 6.50 -9.81 -0.78
N VAL A 145 6.71 -11.05 -1.24
CA VAL A 145 6.94 -12.22 -0.38
C VAL A 145 8.20 -12.04 0.48
N GLY A 146 9.25 -11.40 -0.05
CA GLY A 146 10.45 -11.03 0.70
C GLY A 146 10.17 -10.06 1.84
N ASP A 147 9.35 -9.05 1.60
CA ASP A 147 9.01 -8.05 2.62
C ASP A 147 8.06 -8.62 3.70
N VAL A 148 7.10 -9.46 3.30
CA VAL A 148 6.22 -10.17 4.26
C VAL A 148 7.01 -11.17 5.11
N ARG A 149 8.05 -11.80 4.54
CA ARG A 149 9.00 -12.62 5.30
C ARG A 149 9.69 -11.80 6.38
N ASN A 150 10.16 -10.59 6.06
CA ASN A 150 10.80 -9.71 7.03
C ASN A 150 9.85 -9.38 8.18
N LEU A 151 8.57 -9.11 7.92
CA LEU A 151 7.55 -8.95 8.96
C LEU A 151 7.45 -10.16 9.89
N PHE A 152 7.41 -11.37 9.34
CA PHE A 152 7.34 -12.59 10.15
C PHE A 152 8.59 -12.78 11.01
N VAL A 153 9.77 -12.46 10.48
CA VAL A 153 11.03 -12.51 11.23
C VAL A 153 11.03 -11.50 12.37
N VAL A 154 10.56 -10.26 12.13
CA VAL A 154 10.42 -9.23 13.18
C VAL A 154 9.44 -9.65 14.27
N ALA A 155 8.33 -10.30 13.91
CA ALA A 155 7.37 -10.88 14.86
C ALA A 155 7.93 -12.07 15.66
N GLY A 156 9.14 -12.55 15.33
CA GLY A 156 9.85 -13.60 16.04
C GLY A 156 9.64 -15.01 15.50
N SER A 157 9.16 -15.14 14.26
CA SER A 157 9.03 -16.44 13.59
C SER A 157 10.39 -17.08 13.32
N SER A 158 10.46 -18.42 13.40
CA SER A 158 11.62 -19.18 12.94
C SER A 158 11.67 -19.24 11.42
N THR A 159 12.85 -19.51 10.83
CA THR A 159 12.98 -19.65 9.36
C THR A 159 12.01 -20.69 8.80
N THR A 160 11.94 -21.89 9.40
CA THR A 160 11.07 -22.97 8.95
C THR A 160 9.58 -22.59 9.02
N GLN A 161 9.18 -21.90 10.09
CA GLN A 161 7.81 -21.42 10.24
C GLN A 161 7.48 -20.36 9.19
N THR A 162 8.38 -19.40 9.00
CA THR A 162 8.23 -18.33 8.01
C THR A 162 8.03 -18.92 6.62
N GLU A 163 8.89 -19.85 6.18
CA GLU A 163 8.75 -20.48 4.85
C GLU A 163 7.44 -21.27 4.72
N THR A 164 7.01 -21.97 5.79
CA THR A 164 5.73 -22.71 5.78
C THR A 164 4.54 -21.76 5.68
N LEU A 165 4.56 -20.62 6.37
CA LEU A 165 3.50 -19.61 6.31
C LEU A 165 3.45 -18.98 4.92
N LEU A 166 4.60 -18.57 4.38
CA LEU A 166 4.69 -17.98 3.04
C LEU A 166 4.21 -18.94 1.97
N ALA A 167 4.54 -20.23 2.06
CA ALA A 167 4.03 -21.23 1.13
C ALA A 167 2.49 -21.31 1.14
N ARG A 168 1.86 -21.10 2.30
CA ARG A 168 0.39 -21.14 2.46
C ARG A 168 -0.31 -19.84 2.08
N THR A 169 0.38 -18.70 2.12
CA THR A 169 -0.18 -17.38 1.77
C THR A 169 0.30 -16.88 0.41
N ARG A 170 1.15 -17.62 -0.30
CA ARG A 170 1.74 -17.19 -1.57
C ARG A 170 0.70 -16.80 -2.61
N ASP A 171 -0.35 -17.61 -2.76
CA ASP A 171 -1.39 -17.37 -3.76
C ASP A 171 -2.20 -16.11 -3.45
N SER A 172 -2.48 -15.84 -2.17
CA SER A 172 -3.17 -14.62 -1.75
C SER A 172 -2.27 -13.38 -1.87
N LEU A 173 -0.96 -13.51 -1.57
CA LEU A 173 0.01 -12.44 -1.82
C LEU A 173 0.14 -12.14 -3.32
N ARG A 174 0.11 -13.16 -4.17
CA ARG A 174 0.05 -13.00 -5.62
C ARG A 174 -1.23 -12.28 -6.05
N ALA A 175 -2.38 -12.66 -5.50
CA ALA A 175 -3.66 -12.04 -5.82
C ALA A 175 -3.66 -10.53 -5.54
N ILE A 176 -3.01 -10.08 -4.45
CA ILE A 176 -2.82 -8.65 -4.16
C ILE A 176 -1.99 -7.98 -5.26
N VAL A 177 -0.86 -8.56 -5.65
CA VAL A 177 0.00 -8.02 -6.72
C VAL A 177 -0.74 -7.92 -8.05
N ASP A 178 -1.47 -8.98 -8.43
CA ASP A 178 -2.27 -8.97 -9.66
C ASP A 178 -3.38 -7.91 -9.62
N ALA A 179 -4.03 -7.73 -8.47
CA ALA A 179 -5.04 -6.68 -8.28
C ALA A 179 -4.43 -5.28 -8.34
N ALA A 180 -3.26 -5.06 -7.75
CA ALA A 180 -2.53 -3.79 -7.82
C ALA A 180 -2.08 -3.45 -9.25
N ILE A 181 -1.60 -4.44 -10.02
CA ILE A 181 -1.27 -4.26 -11.45
C ILE A 181 -2.51 -3.91 -12.27
N ARG A 182 -3.64 -4.57 -12.00
CA ARG A 182 -4.92 -4.24 -12.66
C ARG A 182 -5.36 -2.82 -12.34
N LEU A 183 -5.29 -2.40 -11.08
CA LEU A 183 -5.59 -1.03 -10.67
C LEU A 183 -4.65 -0.04 -11.38
N ARG A 184 -3.35 -0.32 -11.41
CA ARG A 184 -2.34 0.49 -12.12
C ARG A 184 -2.72 0.70 -13.58
N THR A 185 -3.10 -0.36 -14.30
CA THR A 185 -3.50 -0.26 -15.71
C THR A 185 -4.79 0.55 -15.85
N ALA A 186 -5.79 0.30 -15.01
CA ALA A 186 -7.05 1.03 -15.04
C ALA A 186 -6.87 2.55 -14.82
N ILE A 187 -6.09 2.95 -13.80
CA ILE A 187 -5.93 4.36 -13.48
C ILE A 187 -4.95 5.07 -14.40
N ASN A 188 -3.94 4.37 -14.90
CA ASN A 188 -2.85 5.00 -15.64
C ASN A 188 -2.93 4.86 -17.15
N GLU A 189 -3.61 3.84 -17.70
CA GLU A 189 -3.65 3.56 -19.14
C GLU A 189 -5.05 3.78 -19.75
N ASP A 190 -6.10 3.43 -19.00
CA ASP A 190 -7.47 3.35 -19.50
C ASP A 190 -8.26 4.67 -19.38
N VAL A 191 -7.78 5.59 -18.54
CA VAL A 191 -8.43 6.87 -18.25
C VAL A 191 -7.50 8.04 -18.62
N ILE A 192 -8.02 9.00 -19.38
CA ILE A 192 -7.32 10.19 -19.89
C ILE A 192 -7.90 11.47 -19.27
N SER A 193 -9.22 11.48 -19.01
CA SER A 193 -9.97 12.65 -18.54
C SER A 193 -9.56 13.19 -17.17
N CYS A 194 -8.86 12.40 -16.37
CA CYS A 194 -8.43 12.73 -15.02
C CYS A 194 -7.26 11.84 -14.61
N ASP A 195 -6.60 12.21 -13.52
CA ASP A 195 -5.60 11.39 -12.87
C ASP A 195 -6.16 10.85 -11.57
N TYR A 196 -6.09 9.53 -11.39
CA TYR A 196 -6.39 8.96 -10.08
C TYR A 196 -5.11 8.75 -9.30
N GLU A 197 -5.20 8.99 -8.00
CA GLU A 197 -4.10 8.79 -7.09
C GLU A 197 -4.59 7.98 -5.90
N THR A 198 -3.86 6.91 -5.58
CA THR A 198 -4.10 6.18 -4.33
C THR A 198 -3.64 7.03 -3.15
N VAL A 199 -4.40 7.00 -2.06
CA VAL A 199 -4.10 7.78 -0.86
C VAL A 199 -3.62 6.85 0.25
N LEU A 200 -2.41 7.13 0.75
CA LEU A 200 -1.85 6.60 1.99
C LEU A 200 -1.82 7.71 3.03
N ILE A 201 -2.13 7.36 4.28
CA ILE A 201 -1.95 8.22 5.44
C ILE A 201 -0.65 7.84 6.14
N HIS A 202 0.17 8.83 6.47
CA HIS A 202 1.46 8.60 7.08
C HIS A 202 1.30 8.17 8.55
N PRO A 203 2.11 7.22 9.04
CA PRO A 203 2.14 6.89 10.46
C PRO A 203 2.35 8.14 11.33
N SER A 204 1.67 8.23 12.45
CA SER A 204 1.66 9.37 13.39
C SER A 204 0.81 10.58 12.99
N ASP A 205 0.23 10.61 11.79
CA ASP A 205 -0.74 11.65 11.44
C ASP A 205 -1.97 11.57 12.36
N MET A 206 -2.58 12.73 12.63
CA MET A 206 -3.79 12.79 13.45
C MET A 206 -4.98 12.25 12.67
N PHE A 207 -5.78 11.38 13.30
CA PHE A 207 -7.00 10.87 12.70
C PHE A 207 -8.00 11.99 12.40
N ASP A 208 -8.49 12.01 11.17
CA ASP A 208 -9.53 12.91 10.70
C ASP A 208 -10.69 12.11 10.09
N ALA A 209 -11.79 11.98 10.82
CA ALA A 209 -12.99 11.27 10.37
C ALA A 209 -13.62 11.88 9.10
N ALA A 210 -13.33 13.15 8.79
CA ALA A 210 -13.80 13.77 7.55
C ALA A 210 -13.11 13.18 6.32
N ASN A 211 -11.86 12.73 6.45
CA ASN A 211 -11.03 12.27 5.33
C ASN A 211 -10.53 10.83 5.46
N MET A 212 -10.73 10.17 6.61
CA MET A 212 -10.25 8.82 6.92
C MET A 212 -11.39 7.95 7.45
N GLU A 213 -11.22 6.63 7.36
CA GLU A 213 -12.10 5.63 7.97
C GLU A 213 -11.31 4.78 8.97
N ASP A 214 -11.82 4.58 10.18
CA ASP A 214 -11.19 3.71 11.16
C ASP A 214 -11.48 2.23 10.81
N ALA A 215 -10.43 1.41 10.71
CA ALA A 215 -10.53 -0.03 10.46
C ALA A 215 -11.16 -0.79 11.64
N PHE A 216 -11.07 -0.24 12.85
CA PHE A 216 -11.52 -0.88 14.09
C PHE A 216 -12.35 0.09 14.95
N PRO A 217 -13.53 0.53 14.48
CA PRO A 217 -14.33 1.55 15.15
C PRO A 217 -14.83 1.12 16.55
N ASP A 218 -14.89 -0.20 16.80
CA ASP A 218 -15.33 -0.78 18.08
C ASP A 218 -14.18 -0.96 19.10
N ALA A 219 -12.95 -0.58 18.74
CA ALA A 219 -11.81 -0.68 19.65
C ALA A 219 -12.04 0.21 20.88
N LYS A 220 -11.64 -0.28 22.07
CA LYS A 220 -11.83 0.48 23.31
C LYS A 220 -10.99 1.76 23.27
N PRO A 221 -11.56 2.93 23.58
CA PRO A 221 -10.82 4.17 23.58
C PRO A 221 -9.68 4.11 24.59
N SER A 222 -8.46 4.38 24.12
CA SER A 222 -7.27 4.49 24.96
C SER A 222 -7.08 5.92 25.45
N ALA A 223 -6.68 6.08 26.71
CA ALA A 223 -6.33 7.39 27.29
C ALA A 223 -4.90 7.84 26.96
N ALA A 224 -4.16 7.05 26.16
CA ALA A 224 -2.80 7.40 25.76
C ALA A 224 -2.78 8.72 24.95
N PRO A 225 -1.74 9.55 25.08
CA PRO A 225 -1.66 10.85 24.38
C PRO A 225 -1.80 10.72 22.85
N ASN A 226 -1.30 9.62 22.30
CA ASN A 226 -1.26 9.36 20.85
C ASN A 226 -2.39 8.42 20.39
N ALA A 227 -3.41 8.17 21.23
CA ALA A 227 -4.49 7.23 20.93
C ALA A 227 -5.26 7.55 19.64
N LYS A 228 -5.28 8.82 19.23
CA LYS A 228 -5.92 9.31 18.00
C LYS A 228 -4.97 9.37 16.80
N ASN A 229 -3.71 8.99 16.96
CA ASN A 229 -2.77 8.99 15.85
C ASN A 229 -2.95 7.72 15.03
N VAL A 230 -2.76 7.86 13.73
CA VAL A 230 -2.71 6.74 12.79
C VAL A 230 -1.46 5.92 13.09
N LEU A 231 -1.63 4.61 13.28
CA LEU A 231 -0.53 3.66 13.30
C LEU A 231 -0.10 3.35 11.86
N CYS A 232 -1.05 3.00 11.00
CA CYS A 232 -0.80 2.68 9.61
C CYS A 232 -2.08 2.79 8.75
N THR A 233 -1.89 2.85 7.43
CA THR A 233 -2.99 2.68 6.47
C THR A 233 -3.27 1.19 6.27
N ALA A 234 -4.51 0.76 6.49
CA ALA A 234 -4.96 -0.62 6.34
C ALA A 234 -5.60 -0.91 4.97
N GLY A 235 -6.13 0.12 4.33
CA GLY A 235 -6.74 0.07 3.01
C GLY A 235 -6.57 1.40 2.29
N LEU A 236 -6.27 1.33 0.99
CA LEU A 236 -5.98 2.51 0.18
C LEU A 236 -7.21 3.38 -0.03
N GLY A 237 -7.02 4.68 0.03
CA GLY A 237 -7.98 5.65 -0.49
C GLY A 237 -7.76 5.92 -1.97
N LEU A 238 -8.67 6.68 -2.57
CA LEU A 238 -8.58 7.08 -3.97
C LEU A 238 -9.14 8.50 -4.14
N ARG A 239 -8.38 9.33 -4.85
CA ARG A 239 -8.84 10.64 -5.30
C ARG A 239 -8.74 10.75 -6.81
N CYS A 240 -9.61 11.58 -7.38
CA CYS A 240 -9.65 11.95 -8.78
C CYS A 240 -9.22 13.41 -8.90
N CYS A 241 -8.18 13.66 -9.69
CA CYS A 241 -7.58 14.96 -9.93
C CYS A 241 -7.86 15.36 -11.39
N ARG A 242 -8.48 16.52 -11.61
CA ARG A 242 -8.76 17.09 -12.93
C ARG A 242 -8.21 18.50 -13.04
N LYS A 243 -7.50 18.81 -14.13
CA LYS A 243 -7.06 20.18 -14.40
C LYS A 243 -8.26 21.01 -14.88
N ARG A 244 -8.57 22.12 -14.19
CA ARG A 244 -9.66 23.03 -14.58
C ARG A 244 -9.23 23.82 -15.82
N GLU A 245 -10.07 23.86 -16.85
CA GLU A 245 -9.83 24.70 -18.03
C GLU A 245 -10.09 26.18 -17.69
N GLY A 246 -9.16 27.07 -18.04
CA GLY A 246 -9.47 28.51 -18.16
C GLY A 246 -8.82 29.50 -17.18
N ASN A 247 -7.72 29.19 -16.48
CA ASN A 247 -6.96 30.25 -15.80
C ASN A 247 -5.44 29.99 -15.80
N THR A 248 -4.65 31.06 -15.79
CA THR A 248 -3.17 31.03 -15.88
C THR A 248 -2.48 30.37 -14.68
N ASN A 249 -3.23 30.11 -13.61
CA ASN A 249 -2.79 29.29 -12.49
C ASN A 249 -3.45 27.91 -12.59
N THR A 250 -2.64 26.86 -12.71
CA THR A 250 -3.04 25.44 -12.70
C THR A 250 -3.87 25.11 -11.45
N GLN A 251 -5.20 25.30 -11.51
CA GLN A 251 -6.10 24.89 -10.45
C GLN A 251 -6.59 23.46 -10.70
N TRP A 252 -6.34 22.59 -9.73
CA TRP A 252 -6.81 21.22 -9.71
C TRP A 252 -8.16 21.13 -9.02
N GLU A 253 -9.10 20.46 -9.67
CA GLU A 253 -10.29 19.92 -9.02
C GLU A 253 -9.95 18.53 -8.50
N VAL A 254 -9.96 18.39 -7.16
CA VAL A 254 -9.64 17.13 -6.48
C VAL A 254 -10.89 16.63 -5.78
N THR A 255 -11.34 15.43 -6.13
CA THR A 255 -12.49 14.76 -5.53
C THR A 255 -12.04 13.46 -4.86
N VAL A 256 -12.33 13.29 -3.57
CA VAL A 256 -12.10 12.02 -2.87
C VAL A 256 -13.21 11.04 -3.25
N LEU A 257 -12.84 9.91 -3.86
CA LEU A 257 -13.77 8.87 -4.30
C LEU A 257 -13.90 7.74 -3.27
N GLN A 258 -12.81 7.44 -2.56
CA GLN A 258 -12.79 6.47 -1.46
C GLN A 258 -11.84 6.98 -0.39
N LYS A 259 -12.30 7.03 0.87
CA LYS A 259 -11.43 7.38 2.00
C LYS A 259 -10.44 6.24 2.27
N PRO A 260 -9.18 6.53 2.60
CA PRO A 260 -8.27 5.53 3.13
C PRO A 260 -8.80 4.99 4.46
N GLN A 261 -8.65 3.69 4.65
CA GLN A 261 -8.92 3.03 5.91
C GLN A 261 -7.63 2.98 6.73
N VAL A 262 -7.67 3.39 7.98
CA VAL A 262 -6.50 3.50 8.87
C VAL A 262 -6.70 2.71 10.16
N ILE A 263 -5.60 2.23 10.73
CA ILE A 263 -5.58 1.62 12.05
C ILE A 263 -5.01 2.66 13.01
N LEU A 264 -5.72 2.93 14.11
CA LEU A 264 -5.26 3.87 15.13
C LEU A 264 -4.33 3.20 16.14
N GLN A 265 -3.46 3.98 16.79
CA GLN A 265 -2.62 3.46 17.88
C GLN A 265 -3.44 2.95 19.07
N SER A 266 -4.67 3.44 19.25
CA SER A 266 -5.59 2.95 20.30
C SER A 266 -6.16 1.56 20.05
N ALA A 267 -6.11 1.05 18.81
CA ALA A 267 -6.56 -0.30 18.48
C ALA A 267 -5.55 -1.39 18.87
N ILE A 268 -4.34 -0.98 19.28
CA ILE A 268 -3.21 -1.86 19.63
C ILE A 268 -2.97 -1.91 21.14
#